data_AF-A0A1Y3NV07-F1
#
_entry.id   AF-A0A1Y3NV07-F1
#
_cell.length_a   1.000
_cell.length_b   1.000
_cell.length_c   1.000
_cell.angle_alpha   90.00
_cell.angle_beta   90.00
_cell.angle_gamma   90.00
#
_symmetry.space_group_name_H-M   'P 1'
#
loop_
_entity.id
_entity.type
_entity.pdbx_description
1 polymer ?
#
loop_
_entity_poly.entity_id
_entity_poly.type
_entity_poly.pdbx_seq_one_letter_code
_entity_poly.pdbx_strand_id
1 'polypeptide(L)'
;MNRIHLPDINTNNKINKIISQYPSNIKEYNEYNNLKTKNDTPKFYYRISDKGPTLLKSILQERGWEEYIENKSPWWNLWWQGKRYRKIDYENCKDYQRLNHISLPRNTWITKKDALFRLLRMLKGSYGSCYNFFPKTFILPTEYLSFIKYYSEEREKNIHTIWICKPTDLSRGRGIFIIKSLNDLTYNNSYVMVKGTYPLNIYLYEEGLARFATVMQFIKTSFD
;
A
#
# COMPACT_ATOMS: atom_id res chain seq x y z
N MET A 1 1.79 -28.04 15.04
CA MET A 1 1.48 -26.74 14.40
C MET A 1 0.02 -26.42 14.67
N ASN A 2 -0.24 -25.49 15.60
CA ASN A 2 -1.60 -25.13 16.00
C ASN A 2 -2.24 -24.28 14.90
N ARG A 3 -3.20 -24.86 14.17
CA ARG A 3 -4.04 -24.13 13.23
C ARG A 3 -4.89 -23.14 14.02
N ILE A 4 -4.77 -21.86 13.69
CA ILE A 4 -5.68 -20.84 14.20
C ILE A 4 -7.03 -21.09 13.50
N HIS A 5 -8.00 -21.62 14.24
CA HIS A 5 -9.38 -21.71 13.76
C HIS A 5 -9.91 -20.28 13.56
N LEU A 6 -10.15 -19.91 12.30
CA LEU A 6 -11.00 -18.76 12.01
C LEU A 6 -12.44 -19.15 12.39
N PRO A 7 -13.15 -18.32 13.17
CA PRO A 7 -14.50 -18.65 13.59
C PRO A 7 -15.45 -18.66 12.40
N ASP A 8 -16.30 -19.69 12.31
CA ASP A 8 -17.37 -19.78 11.31
C ASP A 8 -18.20 -18.51 11.30
N ILE A 9 -18.13 -17.79 10.20
CA ILE A 9 -18.81 -16.50 10.03
C ILE A 9 -20.24 -16.80 9.65
N ASN A 10 -21.12 -16.91 10.65
CA ASN A 10 -22.55 -16.77 10.44
C ASN A 10 -22.83 -15.30 10.07
N THR A 11 -22.75 -15.00 8.77
CA THR A 11 -22.63 -13.67 8.15
C THR A 11 -23.79 -12.74 8.51
N ASN A 12 -24.99 -13.30 8.74
CA ASN A 12 -26.20 -12.53 9.00
C ASN A 12 -26.19 -11.80 10.36
N ASN A 13 -25.66 -12.42 11.41
CA ASN A 13 -25.69 -11.83 12.75
C ASN A 13 -24.65 -10.73 12.93
N LYS A 14 -23.50 -10.83 12.25
CA LYS A 14 -22.46 -9.79 12.28
C LYS A 14 -22.87 -8.53 11.51
N ILE A 15 -23.51 -8.70 10.35
CA ILE A 15 -24.06 -7.58 9.57
C ILE A 15 -25.11 -6.82 10.39
N ASN A 16 -26.06 -7.54 10.99
CA ASN A 16 -27.11 -6.92 11.81
C ASN A 16 -26.56 -6.20 13.06
N LYS A 17 -25.51 -6.76 13.68
CA LYS A 17 -24.83 -6.14 14.81
C LYS A 17 -24.05 -4.88 14.40
N ILE A 18 -23.43 -4.88 13.23
CA ILE A 18 -22.77 -3.71 12.64
C ILE A 18 -23.80 -2.61 12.33
N ILE A 19 -24.97 -2.98 11.78
CA ILE A 19 -26.09 -2.05 11.52
C ILE A 19 -26.58 -1.40 12.84
N SER A 20 -26.71 -2.17 13.92
CA SER A 20 -27.13 -1.66 15.22
C SER A 20 -26.12 -0.77 15.95
N GLN A 21 -24.84 -0.84 15.55
CA GLN A 21 -23.76 -0.04 16.14
C GLN A 21 -23.52 1.28 15.41
N TYR A 22 -24.24 1.57 14.32
CA TYR A 22 -24.16 2.86 13.64
C TYR A 22 -24.83 3.95 14.48
N PRO A 23 -24.09 5.02 14.87
CA PRO A 23 -24.67 6.11 15.62
C PRO A 23 -25.59 6.95 14.72
N SER A 24 -26.86 6.98 15.09
CA SER A 24 -27.81 8.09 14.92
C SER A 24 -27.62 9.03 13.73
N ASN A 25 -27.93 8.54 12.52
CA ASN A 25 -28.62 9.36 11.52
C ASN A 25 -30.00 8.76 11.21
N ILE A 26 -30.72 8.43 12.29
CA ILE A 26 -32.09 7.89 12.27
C ILE A 26 -33.00 8.75 11.37
N LYS A 27 -32.77 10.07 11.25
CA LYS A 27 -33.54 10.93 10.33
C LYS A 27 -33.34 10.60 8.85
N GLU A 28 -32.10 10.54 8.35
CA GLU A 28 -31.80 10.20 6.94
C GLU A 28 -32.08 8.72 6.62
N TYR A 29 -31.83 7.81 7.57
CA TYR A 29 -32.21 6.39 7.45
C TYR A 29 -33.74 6.20 7.43
N ASN A 30 -34.48 7.00 8.20
CA ASN A 30 -35.94 6.98 8.16
C ASN A 30 -36.46 7.64 6.88
N GLU A 31 -35.81 8.68 6.37
CA GLU A 31 -36.14 9.29 5.07
C GLU A 31 -35.95 8.28 3.93
N TYR A 32 -34.88 7.48 3.99
CA TYR A 32 -34.70 6.32 3.10
C TYR A 32 -35.78 5.25 3.27
N ASN A 33 -36.11 4.86 4.50
CA ASN A 33 -37.17 3.87 4.73
C ASN A 33 -38.55 4.40 4.38
N ASN A 34 -38.79 5.71 4.42
CA ASN A 34 -40.03 6.34 4.00
C ASN A 34 -40.18 6.37 2.47
N LEU A 35 -39.07 6.30 1.73
CA LEU A 35 -39.05 6.13 0.27
C LEU A 35 -39.18 4.66 -0.17
N LYS A 36 -39.16 3.69 0.76
CA LYS A 36 -39.37 2.28 0.40
C LYS A 36 -40.82 2.03 0.03
N THR A 37 -41.03 1.54 -1.19
CA THR A 37 -42.13 0.62 -1.42
C THR A 37 -41.80 -0.72 -0.72
N LYS A 38 -42.82 -1.45 -0.24
CA LYS A 38 -42.71 -2.63 0.64
C LYS A 38 -41.76 -3.76 0.16
N ASN A 39 -41.24 -3.70 -1.06
CA ASN A 39 -40.42 -4.74 -1.69
C ASN A 39 -38.99 -4.32 -2.09
N ASP A 40 -38.56 -3.07 -1.86
CA ASP A 40 -37.22 -2.64 -2.32
C ASP A 40 -36.11 -3.03 -1.34
N THR A 41 -35.24 -3.94 -1.79
CA THR A 41 -33.96 -4.25 -1.13
C THR A 41 -33.09 -3.00 -1.08
N PRO A 42 -32.33 -2.78 0.01
CA PRO A 42 -31.54 -1.57 0.12
C PRO A 42 -30.44 -1.51 -0.95
N LYS A 43 -30.56 -0.53 -1.87
CA LYS A 43 -29.58 -0.28 -2.93
C LYS A 43 -28.35 0.46 -2.41
N PHE A 44 -27.17 -0.08 -2.66
CA PHE A 44 -25.90 0.59 -2.40
C PHE A 44 -25.38 1.26 -3.68
N TYR A 45 -24.82 2.45 -3.53
CA TYR A 45 -24.28 3.22 -4.64
C TYR A 45 -22.76 3.36 -4.56
N TYR A 46 -22.06 3.16 -5.67
CA TYR A 46 -20.63 3.38 -5.78
C TYR A 46 -20.30 4.56 -6.70
N ARG A 47 -19.21 5.25 -6.40
CA ARG A 47 -18.58 6.28 -7.24
C ARG A 47 -17.16 5.83 -7.55
N ILE A 48 -16.84 5.62 -8.82
CA ILE A 48 -15.50 5.25 -9.26
C ILE A 48 -14.97 6.37 -10.17
N SER A 49 -13.77 6.89 -9.90
CA SER A 49 -13.11 7.85 -10.81
C SER A 49 -12.79 7.22 -12.16
N ASP A 50 -12.71 7.99 -13.25
CA ASP A 50 -12.48 7.52 -14.64
C ASP A 50 -11.33 6.52 -14.84
N LYS A 51 -10.30 6.54 -13.98
CA LYS A 51 -9.16 5.60 -14.01
C LYS A 51 -9.27 4.45 -13.01
N GLY A 52 -10.49 4.13 -12.57
CA GLY A 52 -10.74 3.08 -11.61
C GLY A 52 -10.64 1.67 -12.22
N PRO A 53 -10.42 0.63 -11.40
CA PRO A 53 -10.32 -0.74 -11.87
C PRO A 53 -11.68 -1.25 -12.38
N THR A 54 -11.74 -1.70 -13.64
CA THR A 54 -12.94 -2.27 -14.26
C THR A 54 -13.44 -3.50 -13.51
N LEU A 55 -12.53 -4.33 -13.00
CA LEU A 55 -12.85 -5.49 -12.17
C LEU A 55 -13.64 -5.11 -10.91
N LEU A 56 -13.33 -3.97 -10.29
CA LEU A 56 -14.10 -3.52 -9.12
C LEU A 56 -15.54 -3.16 -9.53
N LYS A 57 -15.71 -2.49 -10.68
CA LYS A 57 -17.03 -2.15 -11.21
C LYS A 57 -17.87 -3.41 -11.46
N SER A 58 -17.30 -4.43 -12.12
CA SER A 58 -18.02 -5.68 -12.39
C SER A 58 -18.42 -6.41 -11.10
N ILE A 59 -17.52 -6.49 -10.12
CA ILE A 59 -17.80 -7.13 -8.82
C ILE A 59 -18.91 -6.39 -8.05
N LEU A 60 -18.90 -5.06 -8.07
CA LEU A 60 -19.91 -4.26 -7.38
C LEU A 60 -21.28 -4.44 -8.03
N GLN A 61 -21.35 -4.41 -9.36
CA GLN A 61 -22.58 -4.64 -10.13
C GLN A 61 -23.13 -6.05 -9.93
N GLU A 62 -22.27 -7.07 -9.92
CA GLU A 62 -22.64 -8.47 -9.63
C GLU A 62 -23.25 -8.61 -8.22
N ARG A 63 -22.79 -7.79 -7.26
CA ARG A 63 -23.34 -7.73 -5.90
C ARG A 63 -24.54 -6.79 -5.74
N GLY A 64 -25.12 -6.31 -6.84
CA GLY A 64 -26.31 -5.47 -6.84
C GLY A 64 -26.07 -4.02 -6.44
N TRP A 65 -24.83 -3.52 -6.50
CA TRP A 65 -24.55 -2.10 -6.33
C TRP A 65 -24.75 -1.35 -7.63
N GLU A 66 -25.26 -0.12 -7.53
CA GLU A 66 -25.50 0.77 -8.67
C GLU A 66 -24.47 1.91 -8.71
N GLU A 67 -24.25 2.45 -9.91
CA GLU A 67 -23.38 3.62 -10.07
C GLU A 67 -24.08 4.88 -9.54
N TYR A 68 -23.39 5.64 -8.71
CA TYR A 68 -23.88 6.93 -8.22
C TYR A 68 -23.89 7.94 -9.37
N ILE A 69 -25.07 8.49 -9.65
CA ILE A 69 -25.25 9.57 -10.61
C ILE A 69 -25.70 10.81 -9.84
N GLU A 70 -24.92 11.89 -9.97
CA GLU A 70 -25.22 13.17 -9.33
C GLU A 70 -26.62 13.66 -9.71
N ASN A 71 -27.39 14.13 -8.72
CA ASN A 71 -28.79 14.56 -8.83
C ASN A 71 -29.82 13.48 -9.19
N LYS A 72 -29.43 12.21 -9.40
CA LYS A 72 -30.36 11.09 -9.61
C LYS A 72 -30.32 10.07 -8.47
N SER A 73 -29.11 9.75 -8.02
CA SER A 73 -28.90 8.87 -6.87
C SER A 73 -29.02 9.67 -5.58
N PRO A 74 -29.64 9.11 -4.54
CA PRO A 74 -29.91 9.86 -3.32
C PRO A 74 -28.64 10.06 -2.46
N TRP A 75 -27.72 9.10 -2.46
CA TRP A 75 -26.40 9.19 -1.83
C TRP A 75 -25.43 8.21 -2.49
N TRP A 76 -24.15 8.32 -2.11
CA TRP A 76 -23.12 7.32 -2.39
C TRP A 76 -22.70 6.61 -1.11
N ASN A 77 -22.25 5.35 -1.23
CA ASN A 77 -21.75 4.53 -0.12
C ASN A 77 -20.24 4.30 -0.23
N LEU A 78 -19.74 4.04 -1.43
CA LEU A 78 -18.32 3.85 -1.69
C LEU A 78 -17.84 4.89 -2.70
N TRP A 79 -16.81 5.66 -2.35
CA TRP A 79 -16.04 6.42 -3.33
C TRP A 79 -14.66 5.78 -3.48
N TRP A 80 -14.36 5.34 -4.69
CA TRP A 80 -13.09 4.75 -5.06
C TRP A 80 -12.37 5.64 -6.07
N GLN A 81 -11.12 6.01 -5.76
CA GLN A 81 -10.25 6.66 -6.72
C GLN A 81 -8.79 6.29 -6.51
N GLY A 82 -7.98 6.48 -7.55
CA GLY A 82 -6.53 6.23 -7.48
C GLY A 82 -5.74 7.36 -6.81
N LYS A 83 -6.26 8.59 -6.83
CA LYS A 83 -5.61 9.76 -6.22
C LYS A 83 -5.94 9.87 -4.73
N ARG A 84 -5.13 10.61 -3.99
CA ARG A 84 -5.45 10.96 -2.60
C ARG A 84 -6.65 11.91 -2.57
N TYR A 85 -7.55 11.67 -1.62
CA TYR A 85 -8.58 12.62 -1.25
C TYR A 85 -7.97 13.84 -0.55
N ARG A 86 -8.63 15.00 -0.67
CA ARG A 86 -8.30 16.20 0.10
C ARG A 86 -8.82 16.03 1.52
N LYS A 87 -8.29 16.83 2.45
CA LYS A 87 -8.74 16.83 3.85
C LYS A 87 -10.26 17.03 3.97
N ILE A 88 -10.79 17.98 3.20
CA ILE A 88 -12.22 18.30 3.16
C ILE A 88 -13.09 17.12 2.71
N ASP A 89 -12.58 16.26 1.83
CA ASP A 89 -13.34 15.11 1.34
C ASP A 89 -13.51 14.06 2.46
N TYR A 90 -12.54 13.95 3.37
CA TYR A 90 -12.66 13.12 4.57
C TYR A 90 -13.56 13.75 5.62
N GLU A 91 -13.44 15.06 5.84
CA GLU A 91 -14.26 15.81 6.83
C GLU A 91 -15.74 15.81 6.45
N ASN A 92 -16.05 15.83 5.14
CA ASN A 92 -17.42 15.77 4.63
C ASN A 92 -17.98 14.35 4.53
N CYS A 93 -17.15 13.32 4.74
CA CYS A 93 -17.56 11.93 4.64
C CYS A 93 -18.51 11.57 5.79
N LYS A 94 -19.71 11.10 5.46
CA LYS A 94 -20.71 10.66 6.44
C LYS A 94 -20.38 9.28 6.99
N ASP A 95 -21.01 8.91 8.10
CA ASP A 95 -20.75 7.62 8.76
C ASP A 95 -21.06 6.41 7.88
N TYR A 96 -22.03 6.50 6.96
CA TYR A 96 -22.37 5.44 6.01
C TYR A 96 -21.51 5.44 4.72
N GLN A 97 -20.62 6.42 4.59
CA GLN A 97 -19.77 6.62 3.43
C GLN A 97 -18.36 6.08 3.67
N ARG A 98 -17.78 5.44 2.66
CA ARG A 98 -16.44 4.86 2.72
C ARG A 98 -15.59 5.38 1.58
N LEU A 99 -14.39 5.82 1.94
CA LEU A 99 -13.32 6.19 1.02
C LEU A 99 -12.28 5.07 1.00
N ASN A 100 -11.76 4.74 -0.17
CA ASN A 100 -10.77 3.65 -0.32
C ASN A 100 -9.34 4.01 0.12
N HIS A 101 -9.07 5.27 0.50
CA HIS A 101 -7.80 5.69 1.07
C HIS A 101 -7.96 6.05 2.54
N ILE A 102 -6.93 5.75 3.33
CA ILE A 102 -6.93 6.06 4.75
C ILE A 102 -6.48 7.52 4.95
N SER A 103 -7.29 8.29 5.68
CA SER A 103 -7.06 9.71 6.03
C SER A 103 -5.93 9.94 7.04
N LEU A 104 -5.41 8.88 7.66
CA LEU A 104 -4.49 9.00 8.79
C LEU A 104 -3.34 9.97 8.49
N PRO A 105 -3.08 10.92 9.40
CA PRO A 105 -1.84 11.67 9.38
C PRO A 105 -0.69 10.69 9.24
N ARG A 106 0.30 11.01 8.40
CA ARG A 106 1.51 10.19 8.21
C ARG A 106 1.28 8.84 7.50
N ASN A 107 0.20 8.64 6.74
CA ASN A 107 0.07 7.47 5.85
C ASN A 107 1.24 7.30 4.84
N THR A 108 1.98 8.37 4.57
CA THR A 108 3.23 8.38 3.79
C THR A 108 4.34 7.57 4.44
N TRP A 109 4.31 7.38 5.75
CA TRP A 109 5.38 6.71 6.49
C TRP A 109 5.59 5.27 6.08
N ILE A 110 4.53 4.56 5.66
CA ILE A 110 4.65 3.19 5.16
C ILE A 110 4.61 3.09 3.63
N THR A 111 4.12 4.14 2.95
CA THR A 111 3.87 4.12 1.51
C THR A 111 4.96 4.81 0.68
N LYS A 112 5.76 5.72 1.27
CA LYS A 112 6.90 6.37 0.62
C LYS A 112 8.20 5.71 1.09
N LYS A 113 9.13 5.44 0.16
CA LYS A 113 10.32 4.59 0.43
C LYS A 113 11.21 5.16 1.54
N ASP A 114 11.57 6.43 1.45
CA ASP A 114 12.42 7.11 2.43
C ASP A 114 11.76 7.20 3.80
N ALA A 115 10.46 7.51 3.85
CA ALA A 115 9.70 7.54 5.08
C ALA A 115 9.60 6.15 5.73
N LEU A 116 9.42 5.10 4.92
CA LEU A 116 9.41 3.71 5.37
C LEU A 116 10.75 3.31 5.98
N PHE A 117 11.87 3.63 5.33
CA PHE A 117 13.18 3.30 5.89
C PHE A 117 13.50 4.09 7.16
N ARG A 118 13.04 5.34 7.30
CA ARG A 118 13.16 6.09 8.57
C ARG A 118 12.36 5.40 9.68
N LEU A 119 11.10 5.03 9.40
CA LEU A 119 10.24 4.32 10.34
C LEU A 119 10.86 2.97 10.76
N LEU A 120 11.32 2.16 9.80
CA LEU A 120 11.92 0.85 10.07
C LEU A 120 13.21 0.95 10.89
N ARG A 121 14.04 1.97 10.66
CA ARG A 121 15.25 2.21 11.48
C ARG A 121 14.90 2.62 12.90
N MET A 122 13.90 3.49 13.09
CA MET A 122 13.39 3.86 14.41
C MET A 122 12.89 2.63 15.17
N LEU A 123 12.06 1.81 14.51
CA LEU A 123 11.52 0.57 15.09
C LEU A 123 12.63 -0.45 15.39
N LYS A 124 13.65 -0.57 14.53
CA LYS A 124 14.83 -1.40 14.80
C LYS A 124 15.61 -0.92 16.03
N GLY A 125 15.71 0.40 16.24
CA GLY A 125 16.32 0.96 17.44
C GLY A 125 15.56 0.60 18.72
N SER A 126 14.22 0.61 18.68
CA SER A 126 13.37 0.32 19.84
C SER A 126 13.15 -1.17 20.11
N TYR A 127 13.05 -1.99 19.05
CA TYR A 127 12.62 -3.39 19.13
C TYR A 127 13.66 -4.38 18.60
N GLY A 128 14.85 -3.91 18.22
CA GLY A 128 15.99 -4.74 17.89
C GLY A 128 15.80 -5.64 16.67
N SER A 129 16.15 -6.93 16.84
CA SER A 129 16.32 -7.90 15.76
C SER A 129 15.03 -8.28 15.03
N CYS A 130 13.84 -8.03 15.61
CA CYS A 130 12.55 -8.22 14.95
C CYS A 130 12.42 -7.39 13.66
N TYR A 131 13.25 -6.35 13.50
CA TYR A 131 13.31 -5.49 12.33
C TYR A 131 14.58 -5.70 11.48
N ASN A 132 15.18 -6.90 11.50
CA ASN A 132 16.32 -7.25 10.62
C ASN A 132 15.92 -7.72 9.21
N PHE A 133 14.63 -7.63 8.86
CA PHE A 133 14.11 -8.08 7.56
C PHE A 133 14.32 -7.09 6.41
N PHE A 134 14.84 -5.88 6.66
CA PHE A 134 15.10 -4.89 5.61
C PHE A 134 16.62 -4.67 5.42
N PRO A 135 17.08 -4.50 4.16
CA PRO A 135 18.50 -4.30 3.86
C PRO A 135 19.01 -2.95 4.39
N LYS A 136 20.34 -2.82 4.53
CA LYS A 136 20.98 -1.54 4.83
C LYS A 136 20.59 -0.52 3.75
N THR A 137 20.16 0.66 4.18
CA THR A 137 19.72 1.74 3.28
C THR A 137 20.31 3.08 3.65
N PHE A 138 20.35 3.98 2.67
CA PHE A 138 20.72 5.40 2.82
C PHE A 138 19.78 6.27 1.98
N ILE A 139 19.44 7.46 2.48
CA ILE A 139 18.53 8.42 1.84
C ILE A 139 19.34 9.62 1.35
N LEU A 140 19.46 9.76 0.04
CA LEU A 140 20.19 10.84 -0.60
C LEU A 140 19.29 12.05 -0.89
N PRO A 141 19.82 13.28 -0.79
CA PRO A 141 21.23 13.63 -0.50
C PRO A 141 21.60 13.63 1.00
N THR A 142 20.61 13.59 1.91
CA THR A 142 20.81 13.81 3.35
C THR A 142 21.84 12.87 3.99
N GLU A 143 21.92 11.63 3.55
CA GLU A 143 22.81 10.60 4.10
C GLU A 143 23.98 10.26 3.18
N TYR A 144 24.34 11.16 2.25
CA TYR A 144 25.42 10.93 1.28
C TYR A 144 26.76 10.61 1.95
N LEU A 145 27.21 11.43 2.89
CA LEU A 145 28.50 11.21 3.57
C LEU A 145 28.52 9.88 4.34
N SER A 146 27.42 9.54 5.01
CA SER A 146 27.26 8.26 5.71
C SER A 146 27.31 7.08 4.74
N PHE A 147 26.74 7.23 3.54
CA PHE A 147 26.81 6.22 2.49
C PHE A 147 28.23 6.05 1.98
N ILE A 148 28.95 7.14 1.66
CA ILE A 148 30.34 7.08 1.17
C ILE A 148 31.25 6.42 2.21
N LYS A 149 31.13 6.82 3.48
CA LYS A 149 31.90 6.20 4.58
C LYS A 149 31.65 4.69 4.64
N TYR A 150 30.38 4.27 4.67
CA TYR A 150 30.03 2.85 4.72
C TYR A 150 30.51 2.10 3.48
N TYR A 151 30.41 2.71 2.29
CA TYR A 151 30.88 2.12 1.05
C TYR A 151 32.40 1.90 1.06
N SER A 152 33.18 2.88 1.52
CA SER A 152 34.64 2.76 1.61
C SER A 152 35.08 1.68 2.60
N GLU A 153 34.45 1.62 3.78
CA GLU A 153 34.73 0.59 4.80
C GLU A 153 34.47 -0.84 4.28
N GLU A 154 33.44 -1.03 3.46
CA GLU A 154 33.17 -2.34 2.83
C GLU A 154 34.22 -2.67 1.76
N ARG A 155 34.71 -1.66 1.02
CA ARG A 155 35.75 -1.86 -0.01
C ARG A 155 37.11 -2.22 0.59
N GLU A 156 37.46 -1.63 1.73
CA GLU A 156 38.67 -2.00 2.49
C GLU A 156 38.64 -3.48 2.94
N LYS A 157 37.44 -4.02 3.19
CA LYS A 157 37.22 -5.43 3.53
C LYS A 157 37.12 -6.34 2.31
N ASN A 158 37.44 -5.84 1.11
CA ASN A 158 37.25 -6.53 -0.18
C ASN A 158 35.80 -6.99 -0.43
N ILE A 159 34.80 -6.30 0.15
CA ILE A 159 33.38 -6.60 -0.05
C ILE A 159 32.84 -5.76 -1.20
N HIS A 160 32.63 -6.39 -2.36
CA HIS A 160 32.06 -5.74 -3.54
C HIS A 160 30.53 -5.81 -3.52
N THR A 161 29.91 -4.80 -2.91
CA THR A 161 28.45 -4.73 -2.85
C THR A 161 27.84 -4.00 -4.05
N ILE A 162 26.81 -4.60 -4.62
CA ILE A 162 25.90 -3.97 -5.58
C ILE A 162 24.87 -3.12 -4.84
N TRP A 163 24.60 -1.91 -5.33
CA TRP A 163 23.60 -1.01 -4.76
C TRP A 163 22.47 -0.75 -5.75
N ILE A 164 21.24 -0.75 -5.24
CA ILE A 164 20.04 -0.44 -6.02
C ILE A 164 19.58 0.97 -5.65
N CYS A 165 19.62 1.86 -6.62
CA CYS A 165 19.19 3.26 -6.49
C CYS A 165 17.71 3.35 -6.84
N LYS A 166 16.88 3.75 -5.88
CA LYS A 166 15.43 3.88 -6.08
C LYS A 166 14.97 5.32 -5.83
N PRO A 167 14.32 5.98 -6.79
CA PRO A 167 13.76 7.31 -6.56
C PRO A 167 12.67 7.25 -5.48
N THR A 168 12.59 8.27 -4.62
CA THR A 168 11.65 8.29 -3.49
C THR A 168 10.19 8.27 -3.95
N ASP A 169 9.88 9.05 -4.99
CA ASP A 169 8.51 9.39 -5.40
C ASP A 169 8.03 8.72 -6.70
N LEU A 170 8.83 7.81 -7.29
CA LEU A 170 8.40 7.04 -8.46
C LEU A 170 8.03 5.59 -8.12
N SER A 171 7.26 4.97 -9.01
CA SER A 171 6.75 3.61 -8.88
C SER A 171 6.88 2.87 -10.22
N ARG A 172 6.60 1.55 -10.21
CA ARG A 172 6.64 0.65 -11.38
C ARG A 172 8.05 0.46 -11.98
N GLY A 173 9.08 0.49 -11.15
CA GLY A 173 10.47 0.32 -11.60
C GLY A 173 11.09 1.53 -12.28
N ARG A 174 10.33 2.61 -12.51
CA ARG A 174 10.82 3.81 -13.20
C ARG A 174 11.93 4.50 -12.41
N GLY A 175 13.00 4.85 -13.10
CA GLY A 175 14.17 5.52 -12.54
C GLY A 175 15.00 4.66 -11.59
N ILE A 176 14.73 3.36 -11.48
CA ILE A 176 15.62 2.46 -10.74
C ILE A 176 16.86 2.20 -11.58
N PHE A 177 18.03 2.32 -10.97
CA PHE A 177 19.30 1.91 -11.56
C PHE A 177 20.15 1.19 -10.52
N ILE A 178 21.18 0.49 -11.00
CA ILE A 178 22.08 -0.29 -10.18
C ILE A 178 23.48 0.29 -10.33
N ILE A 179 24.20 0.43 -9.21
CA ILE A 179 25.59 0.87 -9.21
C ILE A 179 26.49 -0.19 -8.58
N LYS A 180 27.70 -0.33 -9.13
CA LYS A 180 28.78 -1.14 -8.55
C LYS A 180 29.95 -0.26 -8.12
N SER A 181 30.07 0.91 -8.72
CA SER A 181 31.06 1.94 -8.40
C SER A 181 30.37 3.24 -8.01
N LEU A 182 31.06 4.09 -7.25
CA LEU A 182 30.60 5.45 -6.96
C LEU A 182 30.58 6.33 -8.22
N ASN A 183 31.40 6.01 -9.22
CA ASN A 183 31.43 6.75 -10.49
C ASN A 183 30.10 6.62 -11.27
N ASP A 184 29.35 5.55 -11.01
CA ASP A 184 28.05 5.30 -11.65
C ASP A 184 26.92 6.07 -10.95
N LEU A 185 27.20 6.75 -9.83
CA LEU A 185 26.20 7.43 -9.03
C LEU A 185 25.91 8.83 -9.60
N THR A 186 24.88 8.90 -10.42
CA THR A 186 24.31 10.17 -10.89
C THR A 186 22.88 10.33 -10.39
N TYR A 187 22.58 11.39 -9.64
CA TYR A 187 21.22 11.65 -9.16
C TYR A 187 20.87 13.14 -9.17
N ASN A 188 19.68 13.45 -9.67
CA ASN A 188 19.14 14.83 -9.74
C ASN A 188 17.96 15.05 -8.78
N ASN A 189 17.52 14.00 -8.09
CA ASN A 189 16.36 13.99 -7.20
C ASN A 189 16.69 13.20 -5.92
N SER A 190 15.76 13.10 -4.97
CA SER A 190 15.94 12.24 -3.80
C SER A 190 15.87 10.75 -4.17
N TYR A 191 16.87 10.00 -3.70
CA TYR A 191 17.00 8.55 -3.90
C TYR A 191 17.16 7.83 -2.58
N VAL A 192 16.66 6.59 -2.55
CA VAL A 192 17.02 5.62 -1.54
C VAL A 192 17.99 4.62 -2.14
N MET A 193 19.15 4.53 -1.52
CA MET A 193 20.17 3.51 -1.79
C MET A 193 19.82 2.27 -1.00
N VAL A 194 19.71 1.13 -1.66
CA VAL A 194 19.40 -0.15 -1.05
C VAL A 194 20.55 -1.12 -1.30
N LYS A 195 21.16 -1.63 -0.23
CA LYS A 195 22.21 -2.65 -0.31
C LYS A 195 21.61 -3.89 -0.98
N GLY A 196 22.23 -4.36 -2.07
CA GLY A 196 21.83 -5.60 -2.72
C GLY A 196 21.95 -6.77 -1.76
N THR A 197 20.93 -7.62 -1.72
CA THR A 197 20.94 -8.87 -0.94
C THR A 197 21.20 -10.02 -1.90
N TYR A 198 22.25 -10.78 -1.65
CA TYR A 198 22.52 -12.04 -2.33
C TYR A 198 22.80 -13.14 -1.29
N PRO A 199 22.17 -14.32 -1.38
CA PRO A 199 21.06 -14.66 -2.28
C PRO A 199 19.76 -13.90 -1.93
N LEU A 200 18.86 -13.76 -2.91
CA LEU A 200 17.55 -13.14 -2.70
C LEU A 200 16.61 -14.14 -2.02
N ASN A 201 16.27 -13.92 -0.76
CA ASN A 201 15.27 -14.73 -0.07
C ASN A 201 13.87 -14.30 -0.51
N ILE A 202 13.15 -15.20 -1.20
CA ILE A 202 11.78 -14.99 -1.66
C ILE A 202 10.83 -15.73 -0.71
N TYR A 203 9.91 -14.99 -0.10
CA TYR A 203 8.82 -15.56 0.68
C TYR A 203 7.53 -15.46 -0.14
N LEU A 204 6.89 -16.60 -0.39
CA LEU A 204 5.59 -16.67 -1.06
C LEU A 204 4.51 -16.92 -0.02
N TYR A 205 3.43 -16.14 -0.10
CA TYR A 205 2.20 -16.38 0.63
C TYR A 205 1.29 -17.29 -0.21
N GLU A 206 0.39 -18.07 0.43
CA GLU A 206 -0.47 -19.06 -0.26
C GLU A 206 -1.27 -18.47 -1.42
N GLU A 207 -1.66 -17.20 -1.30
CA GLU A 207 -2.27 -16.42 -2.37
C GLU A 207 -1.41 -15.18 -2.67
N GLY A 208 -1.07 -14.97 -3.94
CA GLY A 208 -0.28 -13.81 -4.35
C GLY A 208 0.20 -13.86 -5.80
N LEU A 209 0.83 -12.76 -6.24
CA LEU A 209 1.46 -12.67 -7.55
C LEU A 209 2.99 -12.74 -7.42
N ALA A 210 3.58 -13.84 -7.88
CA ALA A 210 5.01 -13.94 -8.09
C ALA A 210 5.40 -13.30 -9.43
N ARG A 211 6.28 -12.30 -9.40
CA ARG A 211 6.78 -11.63 -10.60
C ARG A 211 8.20 -12.11 -10.88
N PHE A 212 8.39 -12.81 -11.99
CA PHE A 212 9.68 -13.30 -12.44
C PHE A 212 10.34 -12.30 -13.39
N ALA A 213 11.67 -12.27 -13.39
CA ALA A 213 12.42 -11.57 -14.43
C ALA A 213 12.28 -12.32 -15.76
N THR A 214 12.21 -11.59 -16.87
CA THR A 214 12.10 -12.18 -18.22
C THR A 214 13.43 -12.67 -18.76
N VAL A 215 14.54 -12.25 -18.15
CA VAL A 215 15.90 -12.67 -18.50
C VAL A 215 16.49 -13.41 -17.33
N MET A 216 16.93 -14.65 -17.58
CA MET A 216 17.68 -15.44 -16.62
C MET A 216 19.05 -14.76 -16.43
N GLN A 217 19.32 -14.23 -15.24
CA GLN A 217 20.68 -13.90 -14.88
C GLN A 217 21.39 -15.20 -14.53
N PHE A 218 22.22 -15.71 -15.45
CA PHE A 218 23.25 -16.69 -15.11
C PHE A 218 24.23 -16.02 -14.17
N ILE A 219 24.03 -16.21 -12.88
CA ILE A 219 25.06 -15.93 -11.90
C ILE A 219 26.01 -17.10 -12.03
N LYS A 220 27.18 -16.87 -12.65
CA LYS A 220 28.32 -17.79 -12.53
C LYS A 220 28.57 -17.94 -11.03
N THR A 221 28.08 -19.03 -10.46
CA THR A 221 28.62 -19.55 -9.21
C THR A 221 30.01 -20.06 -9.59
N SER A 222 31.02 -19.20 -9.53
CA SER A 222 32.41 -19.63 -9.54
C SER A 222 32.67 -20.36 -8.22
N PHE A 223 32.28 -21.63 -8.19
CA PHE A 223 32.94 -22.65 -7.42
C PHE A 223 33.90 -23.34 -8.38
N ASP A 224 35.10 -22.79 -8.50
CA ASP A 224 36.33 -23.44 -8.94
C ASP A 224 37.49 -22.73 -8.22
#